data_AF-A0A9D8KPG4-F1
#
_entry.id   AF-A0A9D8KPG4-F1
#
_cell.length_a   1.000
_cell.length_b   1.000
_cell.length_c   1.000
_cell.angle_alpha   90.00
_cell.angle_beta   90.00
_cell.angle_gamma   90.00
#
_symmetry.space_group_name_H-M   'P 1'
#
loop_
_entity.id
_entity.type
_entity.pdbx_description
1 polymer ?
#
loop_
_entity_poly.entity_id
_entity_poly.type
_entity_poly.pdbx_seq_one_letter_code
_entity_poly.pdbx_strand_id
1 'polypeptide(L)'
;MEQNEKESDNIELRSEKVRNVIGKVPPRLVSLGTVLITVIVLALALAFYKIPYPISIEATGEVINQRTVQVFVPYKYLYLFDEPRTAHVSFEGNDDASYSCNVISHNAKLIHREEGNYFMAIATVSTQGRNTPVLQKYMKADVRVIISNQTLWQQVFG
;
A
#
# COMPACT_ATOMS: atom_id res chain seq x y z
N MET A 1 60.33 -55.78 -1.24
CA MET A 1 59.28 -55.25 -2.14
C MET A 1 58.29 -54.33 -1.41
N GLU A 2 58.28 -54.30 -0.07
CA GLU A 2 57.32 -53.53 0.76
C GLU A 2 57.55 -52.01 0.91
N GLN A 3 58.68 -51.45 0.45
CA GLN A 3 58.94 -50.01 0.60
C GLN A 3 58.26 -49.13 -0.44
N ASN A 4 57.94 -49.67 -1.64
CA ASN A 4 57.34 -48.90 -2.73
C ASN A 4 55.81 -48.69 -2.56
N GLU A 5 55.09 -49.65 -1.98
CA GLU A 5 53.63 -49.52 -1.76
C GLU A 5 53.29 -48.45 -0.72
N LYS A 6 54.12 -48.30 0.33
CA LYS A 6 53.93 -47.26 1.35
C LYS A 6 54.15 -45.85 0.78
N GLU A 7 54.97 -45.69 -0.24
CA GLU A 7 55.24 -44.37 -0.84
C GLU A 7 54.12 -43.94 -1.80
N SER A 8 53.55 -44.87 -2.58
CA SER A 8 52.40 -44.60 -3.45
C SER A 8 51.13 -44.27 -2.65
N ASP A 9 50.83 -45.01 -1.58
CA ASP A 9 49.68 -44.75 -0.70
C ASP A 9 49.79 -43.36 -0.05
N ASN A 10 51.01 -42.95 0.33
CA ASN A 10 51.27 -41.64 0.92
C ASN A 10 51.16 -40.48 -0.08
N ILE A 11 51.35 -40.72 -1.38
CA ILE A 11 51.20 -39.71 -2.45
C ILE A 11 49.72 -39.59 -2.87
N GLU A 12 48.98 -40.69 -2.93
CA GLU A 12 47.53 -40.68 -3.21
C GLU A 12 46.73 -39.94 -2.13
N LEU A 13 47.04 -40.21 -0.85
CA LEU A 13 46.44 -39.51 0.30
C LEU A 13 46.74 -37.99 0.34
N ARG A 14 47.76 -37.54 -0.40
CA ARG A 14 48.16 -36.13 -0.49
C ARG A 14 47.45 -35.39 -1.63
N SER A 15 46.93 -36.08 -2.64
CA SER A 15 46.17 -35.47 -3.74
C SER A 15 44.69 -35.27 -3.39
N GLU A 16 44.12 -36.18 -2.60
CA GLU A 16 42.73 -36.09 -2.13
C GLU A 16 42.54 -34.92 -1.14
N LYS A 17 43.52 -34.70 -0.27
CA LYS A 17 43.52 -33.60 0.70
C LYS A 17 43.62 -32.21 0.05
N VAL A 18 44.22 -32.10 -1.13
CA VAL A 18 44.34 -30.82 -1.86
C VAL A 18 43.09 -30.56 -2.70
N ARG A 19 42.45 -31.60 -3.24
CA ARG A 19 41.16 -31.49 -3.95
C ARG A 19 39.97 -31.18 -3.02
N ASN A 20 40.01 -31.64 -1.77
CA ASN A 20 38.98 -31.30 -0.79
C ASN A 20 39.00 -29.83 -0.35
N VAL A 21 40.10 -29.10 -0.60
CA VAL A 21 40.29 -27.71 -0.14
C VAL A 21 40.03 -26.67 -1.24
N ILE A 22 40.14 -27.03 -2.53
CA ILE A 22 40.14 -26.05 -3.64
C ILE A 22 38.77 -25.79 -4.28
N GLY A 23 37.76 -26.62 -4.03
CA GLY A 23 36.48 -26.51 -4.74
C GLY A 23 35.24 -26.29 -3.90
N LYS A 24 35.31 -26.43 -2.57
CA LYS A 24 34.11 -26.37 -1.73
C LYS A 24 33.99 -24.97 -1.17
N VAL A 25 33.30 -24.09 -1.91
CA VAL A 25 32.76 -22.83 -1.35
C VAL A 25 32.16 -23.20 0.00
N PRO A 26 32.68 -22.68 1.13
CA PRO A 26 32.37 -23.21 2.44
C PRO A 26 30.85 -23.21 2.62
N PRO A 27 30.20 -24.39 2.63
CA PRO A 27 28.74 -24.48 2.45
C PRO A 27 27.97 -23.83 3.59
N ARG A 28 28.64 -23.61 4.73
CA ARG A 28 28.10 -22.93 5.91
C ARG A 28 27.81 -21.44 5.66
N LEU A 29 28.60 -20.75 4.85
CA LEU A 29 28.41 -19.31 4.59
C LEU A 29 27.19 -19.06 3.68
N VAL A 30 27.06 -19.88 2.64
CA VAL A 30 25.93 -19.85 1.69
C VAL A 30 24.63 -20.27 2.39
N SER A 31 24.69 -21.29 3.26
CA SER A 31 23.53 -21.75 4.02
C SER A 31 23.02 -20.69 4.99
N LEU A 32 23.90 -19.96 5.69
CA LEU A 32 23.50 -18.91 6.63
C LEU A 32 22.86 -17.73 5.89
N GLY A 33 23.45 -17.31 4.76
CA GLY A 33 22.89 -16.26 3.91
C GLY A 33 21.51 -16.64 3.37
N THR A 34 21.33 -17.88 2.93
CA THR A 34 20.03 -18.37 2.46
C THR A 34 18.98 -18.34 3.57
N VAL A 35 19.31 -18.81 4.78
CA VAL A 35 18.38 -18.74 5.93
C VAL A 35 17.96 -17.30 6.22
N LEU A 36 18.92 -16.37 6.31
CA LEU A 36 18.62 -14.96 6.57
C LEU A 36 17.70 -14.37 5.49
N ILE A 37 18.01 -14.61 4.21
CA ILE A 37 17.19 -14.14 3.08
C ILE A 37 15.79 -14.76 3.15
N THR A 38 15.66 -16.06 3.42
CA THR A 38 14.35 -16.72 3.53
C THR A 38 13.49 -16.13 4.65
N VAL A 39 14.09 -15.78 5.79
CA VAL A 39 13.38 -15.13 6.90
C VAL A 39 12.89 -13.75 6.51
N ILE A 40 13.73 -12.94 5.84
CA ILE A 40 13.35 -11.60 5.35
C ILE A 40 12.21 -11.70 4.34
N VAL A 41 12.31 -12.61 3.37
CA VAL A 41 11.26 -12.82 2.36
C VAL A 41 9.96 -13.26 3.01
N LEU A 42 10.00 -14.16 3.99
CA LEU A 42 8.81 -14.61 4.72
C LEU A 42 8.17 -13.46 5.52
N ALA A 43 8.99 -12.62 6.18
CA ALA A 43 8.49 -11.45 6.90
C ALA A 43 7.82 -10.44 5.96
N LEU A 44 8.40 -10.18 4.79
CA LEU A 44 7.80 -9.32 3.76
C LEU A 44 6.50 -9.91 3.21
N ALA A 45 6.44 -11.23 2.98
CA ALA A 45 5.21 -11.90 2.55
C ALA A 45 4.08 -11.75 3.59
N LEU A 46 4.40 -11.90 4.88
CA LEU A 46 3.43 -11.68 5.96
C LEU A 46 2.96 -10.22 6.02
N ALA A 47 3.87 -9.25 5.86
CA ALA A 47 3.53 -7.84 5.80
C ALA A 47 2.59 -7.54 4.61
N PHE A 48 2.92 -8.05 3.42
CA PHE A 48 2.11 -7.91 2.20
C PHE A 48 0.71 -8.52 2.35
N TYR A 49 0.60 -9.62 3.11
CA TYR A 49 -0.67 -10.29 3.39
C TYR A 49 -1.50 -9.58 4.48
N LYS A 50 -0.87 -8.98 5.49
CA LYS A 50 -1.56 -8.44 6.67
C LYS A 50 -1.83 -6.94 6.62
N ILE A 51 -1.02 -6.17 5.92
CA ILE A 51 -1.13 -4.71 5.90
C ILE A 51 -2.07 -4.31 4.77
N PRO A 52 -3.29 -3.81 5.06
CA PRO A 52 -4.15 -3.25 4.03
C PRO A 52 -3.54 -1.95 3.51
N TYR A 53 -3.62 -1.74 2.20
CA TYR A 53 -3.12 -0.52 1.57
C TYR A 53 -4.31 0.23 0.96
N PRO A 54 -4.96 1.13 1.72
CA PRO A 54 -6.16 1.77 1.24
C PRO A 54 -5.83 2.68 0.05
N ILE A 55 -6.36 2.33 -1.13
CA ILE A 55 -6.24 3.17 -2.31
C ILE A 55 -7.22 4.32 -2.15
N SER A 56 -6.70 5.54 -2.00
CA SER A 56 -7.50 6.75 -1.96
C SER A 56 -7.28 7.62 -3.19
N ILE A 57 -8.34 8.31 -3.62
CA ILE A 57 -8.24 9.40 -4.59
C ILE A 57 -8.36 10.73 -3.88
N GLU A 58 -7.45 11.64 -4.25
CA GLU A 58 -7.50 13.03 -3.84
C GLU A 58 -8.54 13.77 -4.68
N ALA A 59 -9.41 14.48 -3.99
CA ALA A 59 -10.47 15.28 -4.55
C ALA A 59 -10.61 16.55 -3.70
N THR A 60 -11.08 17.62 -4.31
CA THR A 60 -11.38 18.86 -3.61
C THR A 60 -12.88 18.94 -3.35
N GLY A 61 -13.28 19.66 -2.32
CA GLY A 61 -14.66 19.81 -1.96
C GLY A 61 -14.98 21.17 -1.37
N GLU A 62 -16.27 21.47 -1.31
CA GLU A 62 -16.80 22.68 -0.72
C GLU A 62 -18.01 22.34 0.15
N VAL A 63 -18.17 23.06 1.25
CA VAL A 63 -19.36 22.90 2.10
C VAL A 63 -20.55 23.62 1.45
N ILE A 64 -21.62 22.89 1.12
CA ILE A 64 -22.88 23.50 0.68
C ILE A 64 -23.74 23.86 1.90
N ASN A 65 -23.76 22.96 2.88
CA ASN A 65 -24.63 23.05 4.05
C ASN A 65 -23.89 22.50 5.28
N GLN A 66 -24.38 22.77 6.49
CA GLN A 66 -23.77 22.39 7.76
C GLN A 66 -23.47 20.88 7.93
N ARG A 67 -24.01 20.03 7.06
CA ARG A 67 -23.78 18.57 7.07
C ARG A 67 -23.44 17.98 5.70
N THR A 68 -23.39 18.80 4.66
CA THR A 68 -23.32 18.32 3.27
C THR A 68 -22.17 19.00 2.55
N VAL A 69 -21.27 18.17 2.02
CA VAL A 69 -20.08 18.58 1.29
C VAL A 69 -20.24 18.14 -0.16
N GLN A 70 -20.08 19.08 -1.10
CA GLN A 70 -19.88 18.74 -2.51
C GLN A 70 -18.43 18.40 -2.73
N VAL A 71 -18.18 17.29 -3.40
CA VAL A 71 -16.85 16.79 -3.71
C VAL A 71 -16.69 16.79 -5.22
N PHE A 72 -15.64 17.43 -5.70
CA PHE A 72 -15.23 17.49 -7.10
C PHE A 72 -14.19 16.41 -7.35
N VAL A 73 -14.64 15.29 -7.90
CA VAL A 73 -13.79 14.13 -8.17
C VAL A 73 -13.37 14.15 -9.64
N PRO A 74 -12.10 13.89 -9.98
CA PRO A 74 -11.66 13.81 -11.37
C PRO A 74 -12.49 12.81 -12.19
N TYR A 75 -12.92 13.23 -13.38
CA TYR A 75 -13.85 12.46 -14.23
C TYR A 75 -13.35 11.07 -14.59
N LYS A 76 -12.03 10.89 -14.67
CA LYS A 76 -11.38 9.59 -14.92
C LYS A 76 -11.76 8.51 -13.90
N TYR A 77 -12.26 8.88 -12.71
CA TYR A 77 -12.65 7.95 -11.65
C TYR A 77 -14.16 7.70 -11.56
N LEU A 78 -14.97 8.23 -12.48
CA LEU A 78 -16.43 8.09 -12.44
C LEU A 78 -16.88 6.63 -12.31
N TYR A 79 -16.22 5.72 -13.03
CA TYR A 79 -16.51 4.28 -13.02
C TYR A 79 -16.31 3.60 -11.65
N LEU A 80 -15.65 4.25 -10.70
CA LEU A 80 -15.45 3.71 -9.35
C LEU A 80 -16.61 4.05 -8.41
N PHE A 81 -17.56 4.88 -8.82
CA PHE A 81 -18.64 5.39 -7.96
C PHE A 81 -19.97 4.65 -8.14
N ASP A 82 -19.95 3.48 -8.80
CA ASP A 82 -21.11 2.58 -8.90
C ASP A 82 -21.47 1.93 -7.55
N GLU A 83 -20.52 1.91 -6.61
CA GLU A 83 -20.68 1.38 -5.25
C GLU A 83 -20.61 2.52 -4.21
N PRO A 84 -21.22 2.35 -3.02
CA PRO A 84 -21.08 3.31 -1.93
C PRO A 84 -19.60 3.42 -1.50
N ARG A 85 -19.11 4.66 -1.38
CA ARG A 85 -17.73 4.96 -0.97
C ARG A 85 -17.69 5.74 0.34
N THR A 86 -16.62 5.53 1.11
CA THR A 86 -16.29 6.36 2.26
C THR A 86 -15.23 7.36 1.87
N ALA A 87 -15.34 8.60 2.35
CA ALA A 87 -14.40 9.66 2.11
C ALA A 87 -13.94 10.28 3.43
N HIS A 88 -12.64 10.52 3.56
CA HIS A 88 -12.09 11.35 4.62
C HIS A 88 -12.08 12.79 4.16
N VAL A 89 -12.68 13.67 4.95
CA VAL A 89 -12.80 15.09 4.65
C VAL A 89 -12.05 15.88 5.71
N SER A 90 -11.08 16.68 5.28
CA SER A 90 -10.39 17.68 6.09
C SER A 90 -10.86 19.06 5.64
N PHE A 91 -11.14 19.95 6.59
CA PHE A 91 -11.69 21.27 6.29
C PHE A 91 -10.61 22.34 6.41
N GLU A 92 -10.71 23.36 5.58
CA GLU A 92 -9.78 24.50 5.57
C GLU A 92 -9.60 25.11 6.97
N GLY A 93 -8.35 25.19 7.44
CA GLY A 93 -8.02 25.70 8.78
C GLY A 93 -8.09 24.65 9.89
N ASN A 94 -8.29 23.37 9.55
CA ASN A 94 -8.20 22.25 10.48
C ASN A 94 -7.62 21.00 9.78
N ASP A 95 -6.35 21.09 9.40
CA ASP A 95 -5.63 20.06 8.64
C ASP A 95 -5.35 18.79 9.46
N ASP A 96 -5.31 18.91 10.79
CA ASP A 96 -5.07 17.80 11.71
C ASP A 96 -6.30 16.89 11.89
N ALA A 97 -7.50 17.38 11.56
CA ALA A 97 -8.73 16.62 11.68
C ALA A 97 -9.21 16.10 10.33
N SER A 98 -9.41 14.79 10.23
CA SER A 98 -10.13 14.18 9.12
C SER A 98 -11.42 13.52 9.62
N TYR A 99 -12.51 13.81 8.93
CA TYR A 99 -13.83 13.31 9.26
C TYR A 99 -14.23 12.24 8.25
N SER A 100 -14.54 11.04 8.73
CA SER A 100 -15.09 9.98 7.88
C SER A 100 -16.52 10.33 7.48
N CYS A 101 -16.76 10.38 6.18
CA CYS A 101 -18.02 10.77 5.57
C CYS A 101 -18.45 9.70 4.56
N ASN A 102 -19.74 9.39 4.51
CA ASN A 102 -20.27 8.51 3.47
C ASN A 102 -20.66 9.33 2.24
N VAL A 103 -20.25 8.87 1.07
CA VAL A 103 -20.71 9.42 -0.22
C VAL A 103 -22.11 8.86 -0.47
N ILE A 104 -23.12 9.72 -0.45
CA ILE A 104 -24.53 9.32 -0.57
C ILE A 104 -24.97 9.22 -2.02
N SER A 105 -24.44 10.09 -2.87
CA SER A 105 -24.82 10.16 -4.28
C SER A 105 -23.74 10.83 -5.10
N HIS A 106 -23.75 10.58 -6.40
CA HIS A 106 -22.92 11.29 -7.36
C HIS A 106 -23.76 11.75 -8.56
N ASN A 107 -23.29 12.79 -9.24
CA ASN A 107 -23.83 13.30 -10.48
C ASN A 107 -22.75 13.20 -11.55
N ALA A 108 -22.99 12.33 -12.53
CA ALA A 108 -22.08 12.05 -13.65
C ALA A 108 -21.94 13.19 -14.67
N LYS A 109 -22.65 14.31 -14.49
CA LYS A 109 -22.52 15.48 -15.36
C LYS A 109 -21.08 16.01 -15.31
N LEU A 110 -20.48 16.13 -16.49
CA LEU A 110 -19.15 16.70 -16.67
C LEU A 110 -19.13 18.17 -16.23
N ILE A 111 -18.15 18.50 -15.39
CA ILE A 111 -17.83 19.86 -14.94
C ILE A 111 -16.39 20.15 -15.38
N HIS A 112 -16.23 21.09 -16.30
CA HIS A 112 -14.91 21.55 -16.71
C HIS A 112 -14.43 22.67 -15.77
N ARG A 113 -13.19 22.53 -15.27
CA ARG A 113 -12.46 23.53 -14.48
C ARG A 113 -11.07 23.72 -15.11
N GLU A 114 -10.38 24.78 -14.71
CA GLU A 114 -9.03 25.09 -15.22
C GLU A 114 -8.05 23.93 -15.05
N GLU A 115 -8.17 23.17 -13.95
CA GLU A 115 -7.30 22.03 -13.62
C GLU A 115 -7.74 20.71 -14.27
N GLY A 116 -8.87 20.69 -14.98
CA GLY A 116 -9.34 19.52 -15.72
C GLY A 116 -10.84 19.24 -15.62
N ASN A 117 -11.20 17.99 -15.85
CA ASN A 117 -12.58 17.52 -15.93
C ASN A 117 -12.97 16.78 -14.66
N TYR A 118 -14.11 17.15 -14.07
CA TYR A 118 -14.60 16.63 -12.80
C TYR A 118 -16.07 16.21 -12.92
N PHE A 119 -16.51 15.39 -11.97
CA PHE A 119 -17.92 15.17 -11.68
C PHE A 119 -18.18 15.47 -10.20
N MET A 120 -19.44 15.62 -9.83
CA MET A 120 -19.81 16.03 -8.48
C MET A 120 -20.29 14.82 -7.67
N ALA A 121 -19.74 14.62 -6.48
CA ALA A 121 -20.24 13.69 -5.48
C ALA A 121 -20.75 14.46 -4.25
N ILE A 122 -21.73 13.90 -3.54
CA ILE A 122 -22.29 14.48 -2.33
C ILE A 122 -21.91 13.56 -1.16
N ALA A 123 -21.14 14.10 -0.24
CA ALA A 123 -20.79 13.44 1.01
C ALA A 123 -21.54 14.08 2.18
N THR A 124 -21.99 13.25 3.11
CA THR A 124 -22.60 13.73 4.36
C THR A 124 -21.68 13.48 5.52
N VAL A 125 -21.44 14.53 6.29
CA VAL A 125 -20.59 14.51 7.48
C VAL A 125 -21.43 14.01 8.64
N SER A 126 -21.06 12.86 9.22
CA SER A 126 -21.70 12.38 10.43
C SER A 126 -21.25 13.23 11.62
N THR A 127 -22.10 14.15 12.04
CA THR A 127 -21.89 14.98 13.24
C THR A 127 -22.20 14.17 14.51
N GLN A 128 -21.47 13.08 14.75
CA GLN A 128 -21.58 12.31 16.00
C GLN A 128 -20.36 12.61 16.89
N GLY A 129 -20.36 13.77 17.54
CA GLY A 129 -19.29 14.15 18.46
C GLY A 129 -19.46 15.51 19.10
N ARG A 130 -18.87 15.71 20.28
CA ARG A 130 -18.96 16.94 21.08
C ARG A 130 -18.18 18.13 20.48
N ASN A 131 -17.34 17.89 19.47
CA ASN A 131 -16.43 18.86 18.83
C ASN A 131 -16.62 18.88 17.30
N THR A 132 -17.85 19.01 16.82
CA THR A 132 -18.09 19.18 15.38
C THR A 132 -17.78 20.61 14.98
N PRO A 133 -16.86 20.86 14.04
CA PRO A 133 -16.58 22.20 13.57
C PRO A 133 -17.85 22.81 12.98
N VAL A 134 -18.06 24.10 13.23
CA VAL A 134 -19.18 24.83 12.61
C VAL A 134 -18.83 25.00 11.13
N LEU A 135 -19.35 24.10 10.30
CA LEU A 135 -19.12 24.14 8.87
C LEU A 135 -19.84 25.35 8.27
N GLN A 136 -19.07 26.23 7.64
CA GLN A 136 -19.57 27.42 6.96
C GLN A 136 -19.74 27.13 5.46
N LYS A 137 -20.74 27.76 4.85
CA LYS A 137 -20.96 27.62 3.40
C LYS A 137 -19.73 28.12 2.63
N TYR A 138 -19.36 27.38 1.58
CA TYR A 138 -18.20 27.63 0.72
C TYR A 138 -16.83 27.42 1.37
N MET A 139 -16.78 26.89 2.60
CA MET A 139 -15.53 26.43 3.20
C MET A 139 -14.93 25.33 2.32
N LYS A 140 -13.64 25.46 1.98
CA LYS A 140 -12.95 24.44 1.19
C LYS A 140 -12.68 23.21 2.05
N ALA A 141 -12.63 22.07 1.38
CA ALA A 141 -12.33 20.81 2.02
C ALA A 141 -11.44 19.96 1.12
N ASP A 142 -10.43 19.34 1.72
CA ASP A 142 -9.63 18.30 1.09
C ASP A 142 -10.27 16.95 1.35
N VAL A 143 -10.50 16.20 0.29
CA VAL A 143 -11.28 14.97 0.33
C VAL A 143 -10.44 13.82 -0.19
N ARG A 144 -10.29 12.77 0.62
CA ARG A 144 -9.69 11.51 0.24
C ARG A 144 -10.76 10.44 0.19
N VAL A 145 -11.22 10.10 -1.02
CA VAL A 145 -12.21 9.03 -1.19
C VAL A 145 -11.50 7.69 -1.19
N ILE A 146 -11.86 6.81 -0.26
CA ILE A 146 -11.33 5.44 -0.20
C ILE A 146 -12.06 4.61 -1.25
N ILE A 147 -11.30 4.10 -2.22
CA ILE A 147 -11.81 3.21 -3.26
C ILE A 147 -11.81 1.78 -2.74
N SER A 148 -10.67 1.33 -2.23
CA SER A 148 -10.48 -0.05 -1.81
C SER A 148 -9.63 -0.07 -0.54
N ASN A 149 -10.00 -0.91 0.42
CA ASN A 149 -9.21 -1.21 1.61
C ASN A 149 -8.66 -2.65 1.53
N GLN A 150 -8.29 -3.07 0.32
CA GLN A 150 -7.72 -4.39 0.07
C GLN A 150 -6.23 -4.41 0.42
N THR A 151 -5.73 -5.61 0.71
CA THR A 151 -4.29 -5.82 0.84
C THR A 151 -3.65 -5.88 -0.54
N LEU A 152 -2.34 -5.60 -0.64
CA LEU A 152 -1.64 -5.71 -1.92
C LEU A 152 -1.72 -7.14 -2.50
N TRP A 153 -1.85 -8.15 -1.64
CA TRP A 153 -2.11 -9.52 -2.07
C TRP A 153 -3.43 -9.65 -2.82
N GLN A 154 -4.51 -9.12 -2.25
CA GLN A 154 -5.83 -9.12 -2.91
C GLN A 154 -5.84 -8.30 -4.20
N GLN A 155 -5.07 -7.20 -4.23
CA GLN A 155 -5.00 -6.35 -5.43
C GLN A 155 -4.26 -7.02 -6.60
N VAL A 156 -3.25 -7.85 -6.34
CA VAL A 156 -2.43 -8.49 -7.39
C VAL A 156 -3.00 -9.86 -7.80
N PHE A 157 -3.59 -10.60 -6.86
CA PHE A 157 -4.01 -11.99 -7.08
C PHE A 157 -5.52 -12.24 -6.92
N GLY A 158 -6.31 -11.22 -6.56
CA GLY A 158 -7.78 -11.28 -6.50
C GLY A 158 -8.41 -10.86 -7.81
#